data_AF-A0A084JNT6-F1
#
_entry.id   AF-A0A084JNT6-F1
#
_cell.length_a   1.000
_cell.length_b   1.000
_cell.length_c   1.000
_cell.angle_alpha   90.00
_cell.angle_beta   90.00
_cell.angle_gamma   90.00
#
_symmetry.space_group_name_H-M   'P 1'
#
loop_
_entity.id
_entity.type
_entity.pdbx_description
1 polymer ?
#
loop_
_entity_poly.entity_id
_entity_poly.type
_entity_poly.pdbx_seq_one_letter_code
_entity_poly.pdbx_strand_id
1 'polypeptide(L)'
;MSEQQKILEMIEKGQITAAEGMELLEALNATKVTEPIQKGEIVTTAKRNYKFLKVKVTSDNNSVNVNVNIPLRLLTTISEIADKMTTMVPADARREMEAKGIDISSIDFAKIIEEIINGSLDDPNIVDVEAWDESHNSMVKVRVYVD
;
A
#
# COMPACT_ATOMS: atom_id res chain seq x y z
N MET A 1 22.04 6.66 35.64
CA MET A 1 20.87 5.78 35.81
C MET A 1 20.22 5.62 34.46
N SER A 2 19.93 4.40 34.01
CA SER A 2 19.18 4.19 32.77
C SER A 2 17.69 4.45 32.98
N GLU A 3 16.97 4.85 31.94
CA GLU A 3 15.52 5.10 32.01
C GLU A 3 14.74 3.84 32.44
N GLN A 4 15.23 2.67 32.05
CA GLN A 4 14.71 1.37 32.47
C GLN A 4 14.86 1.15 33.99
N GLN A 5 15.97 1.58 34.60
CA GLN A 5 16.17 1.52 36.05
C GLN A 5 15.21 2.46 36.79
N LYS A 6 14.89 3.62 36.22
CA LYS A 6 13.95 4.58 36.82
C LYS A 6 12.52 4.04 36.83
N ILE A 7 12.10 3.35 35.77
CA ILE A 7 10.78 2.70 35.71
C ILE A 7 10.69 1.58 36.77
N LEU A 8 11.75 0.78 36.94
CA LEU A 8 11.78 -0.28 37.94
C LEU A 8 11.72 0.27 39.38
N GLU A 9 12.39 1.39 39.64
CA GLU A 9 12.31 2.11 40.93
C GLU A 9 10.90 2.70 41.18
N MET A 10 10.19 3.12 40.13
CA MET A 10 8.80 3.58 40.25
C MET A 10 7.83 2.44 40.57
N ILE A 11 8.08 1.23 40.07
CA ILE A 11 7.33 0.02 40.45
C ILE A 11 7.62 -0.34 41.91
N GLU A 12 8.90 -0.30 42.31
CA GLU A 12 9.32 -0.60 43.70
C GLU A 12 8.69 0.37 44.71
N LYS A 13 8.56 1.65 44.33
CA LYS A 13 7.87 2.68 45.14
C LYS A 13 6.34 2.62 45.05
N GLY A 14 5.78 1.71 44.25
CA GLY A 14 4.34 1.55 44.06
C GLY A 14 3.67 2.72 43.35
N GLN A 15 4.43 3.54 42.62
CA GLN A 15 3.90 4.70 41.88
C GLN A 15 3.22 4.27 40.58
N ILE A 16 3.62 3.12 40.04
CA ILE A 16 3.03 2.48 38.86
C ILE A 16 2.91 0.98 39.11
N THR A 17 1.97 0.34 38.44
CA THR A 17 1.80 -1.11 38.50
C THR A 17 2.82 -1.82 37.61
N ALA A 18 3.03 -3.13 37.85
CA ALA A 18 3.92 -3.94 37.04
C ALA A 18 3.48 -4.01 35.56
N ALA A 19 2.18 -3.92 35.28
CA ALA A 19 1.64 -3.88 33.92
C ALA A 19 2.01 -2.58 33.21
N GLU A 20 1.74 -1.44 33.84
CA GLU A 20 2.08 -0.10 33.30
C GLU A 20 3.60 0.07 33.11
N GLY A 21 4.39 -0.49 34.03
CA GLY A 21 5.84 -0.50 33.90
C GLY A 21 6.35 -1.31 32.71
N MET A 22 5.68 -2.42 32.36
CA MET A 22 6.02 -3.23 31.19
C MET A 22 5.78 -2.47 29.89
N GLU A 23 4.63 -1.78 29.77
CA GLU A 23 4.31 -0.95 28.60
C GLU A 23 5.34 0.18 28.40
N LEU A 24 5.78 0.82 29.48
CA LEU A 24 6.81 1.87 29.42
C LEU A 24 8.18 1.31 28.99
N LEU A 25 8.54 0.11 29.45
CA LEU A 25 9.78 -0.55 29.05
C LEU A 25 9.75 -0.98 27.58
N GLU A 26 8.60 -1.44 27.08
CA GLU A 26 8.40 -1.80 25.69
C GLU A 26 8.47 -0.57 24.77
N ALA A 27 7.85 0.55 25.15
CA ALA A 27 7.92 1.80 24.40
C ALA A 27 9.36 2.34 24.28
N LEU A 28 10.16 2.23 25.35
CA LEU A 28 11.58 2.61 25.33
C LEU A 28 12.42 1.71 24.41
N ASN A 29 12.11 0.41 24.35
CA ASN A 29 12.79 -0.51 23.44
C ASN A 29 12.38 -0.31 21.98
N ALA A 30 11.10 -0.03 21.70
CA ALA A 30 10.62 0.29 20.35
C ALA A 30 11.30 1.55 19.77
N THR A 31 11.63 2.52 20.62
CA THR A 31 12.35 3.74 20.23
C THR A 31 13.81 3.46 19.80
N LYS A 32 14.42 2.35 20.26
CA LYS A 32 15.82 2.01 19.94
C LYS A 32 15.99 1.15 18.67
N VAL A 33 14.91 0.57 18.14
CA VAL A 33 14.97 -0.33 16.97
C VAL A 33 14.64 0.39 15.65
N THR A 34 14.46 1.71 15.67
CA THR A 34 13.94 2.43 14.51
C THR A 34 14.96 3.45 13.96
N GLU A 35 15.83 2.98 13.06
CA GLU A 35 16.37 3.82 11.98
C GLU A 35 15.22 4.31 11.07
N PRO A 36 15.38 5.45 10.40
CA PRO A 36 14.37 6.51 10.36
C PRO A 36 13.19 6.16 9.46
N ILE A 37 12.04 5.83 10.06
CA ILE A 37 10.76 5.92 9.38
C ILE A 37 10.17 7.30 9.67
N GLN A 38 9.84 7.97 8.57
CA GLN A 38 9.41 9.35 8.52
C GLN A 38 8.24 9.61 9.46
N LYS A 39 8.36 10.72 10.21
CA LYS A 39 7.29 11.48 10.89
C LYS A 39 5.87 10.97 10.58
N GLY A 40 5.30 10.24 11.53
CA GLY A 40 3.86 10.03 11.59
C GLY A 40 3.18 11.36 11.91
N GLU A 41 2.73 12.06 10.88
CA GLU A 41 1.66 13.04 11.04
C GLU A 41 0.40 12.29 11.46
N ILE A 42 -0.15 12.71 12.59
CA ILE A 42 -1.53 12.48 13.01
C ILE A 42 -2.50 12.82 11.86
N VAL A 43 -2.88 11.83 11.07
CA VAL A 43 -3.84 12.01 9.98
C VAL A 43 -5.24 12.05 10.59
N THR A 44 -5.68 13.24 10.96
CA THR A 44 -7.11 13.57 10.84
C THR A 44 -7.55 13.16 9.44
N THR A 45 -8.62 12.38 9.31
CA THR A 45 -9.18 11.82 8.05
C THR A 45 -9.58 12.93 7.07
N ALA A 46 -8.59 13.63 6.52
CA ALA A 46 -8.75 14.52 5.40
C ALA A 46 -8.93 13.62 4.18
N LYS A 47 -10.14 13.60 3.62
CA LYS A 47 -10.41 12.92 2.35
C LYS A 47 -9.36 13.35 1.32
N ARG A 48 -8.47 12.43 0.95
CA ARG A 48 -7.46 12.68 -0.08
C ARG A 48 -8.16 12.65 -1.43
N ASN A 49 -8.11 13.75 -2.17
CA ASN A 49 -8.74 13.84 -3.50
C ASN A 49 -7.73 13.44 -4.56
N TYR A 50 -7.72 12.15 -4.89
CA TYR A 50 -6.90 11.61 -5.97
C TYR A 50 -7.48 11.99 -7.33
N LYS A 51 -6.64 12.39 -8.29
CA LYS A 51 -7.05 12.82 -9.63
C LYS A 51 -6.59 11.87 -10.73
N PHE A 52 -5.48 11.17 -10.53
CA PHE A 52 -4.82 10.33 -11.52
C PHE A 52 -4.37 8.99 -10.91
N LEU A 53 -4.61 7.90 -11.63
CA LEU A 53 -3.90 6.64 -11.47
C LEU A 53 -2.61 6.72 -12.29
N LYS A 54 -1.46 6.57 -11.63
CA LYS A 54 -0.13 6.62 -12.25
C LYS A 54 0.48 5.24 -12.32
N VAL A 55 1.03 4.90 -13.48
CA VAL A 55 1.81 3.68 -13.70
C VAL A 55 3.21 4.09 -14.12
N LYS A 56 4.22 3.72 -13.33
CA LYS A 56 5.63 3.93 -13.65
C LYS A 56 6.32 2.59 -13.81
N VAL A 57 6.94 2.38 -14.96
CA VAL A 57 7.82 1.23 -15.22
C VAL A 57 9.21 1.76 -15.48
N THR A 58 10.17 1.38 -14.64
CA THR A 58 11.56 1.83 -14.75
C THR A 58 12.49 0.64 -14.67
N SER A 59 13.46 0.55 -15.57
CA SER A 59 14.58 -0.39 -15.44
C SER A 59 15.82 0.31 -14.88
N ASP A 60 16.63 -0.40 -14.09
CA ASP A 60 17.89 0.09 -13.50
C ASP A 60 18.92 0.54 -14.54
N ASN A 61 18.97 -0.14 -15.69
CA ASN A 61 19.80 0.25 -16.84
C ASN A 61 19.18 1.37 -17.70
N ASN A 62 18.02 1.93 -17.28
CA ASN A 62 17.27 2.97 -17.99
C ASN A 62 16.81 2.56 -19.41
N SER A 63 16.83 1.27 -19.74
CA SER A 63 16.34 0.77 -21.04
C SER A 63 14.82 0.91 -21.20
N VAL A 64 14.10 0.87 -20.08
CA VAL A 64 12.64 1.00 -20.01
C VAL A 64 12.29 2.14 -19.07
N ASN A 65 11.58 3.15 -19.59
CA ASN A 65 11.02 4.25 -18.83
C ASN A 65 9.62 4.56 -19.35
N VAL A 66 8.62 4.01 -18.71
CA VAL A 66 7.20 4.22 -19.03
C VAL A 66 6.57 5.01 -17.91
N ASN A 67 5.87 6.08 -18.27
CA ASN A 67 5.10 6.90 -17.35
C ASN A 67 3.70 7.10 -17.91
N VAL A 68 2.71 6.44 -17.32
CA VAL A 68 1.30 6.52 -17.71
C VAL A 68 0.55 7.29 -16.64
N ASN A 69 -0.17 8.33 -17.04
CA ASN A 69 -1.07 9.09 -16.17
C ASN A 69 -2.51 8.91 -16.67
N ILE A 70 -3.36 8.29 -15.86
CA ILE A 70 -4.74 7.98 -16.20
C ILE A 70 -5.65 8.79 -15.29
N PRO A 71 -6.40 9.79 -15.79
CA PRO A 71 -7.35 10.52 -14.96
C PRO A 71 -8.39 9.55 -14.35
N LEU A 72 -8.60 9.61 -13.03
CA LEU A 72 -9.54 8.74 -12.33
C LEU A 72 -10.99 8.95 -12.80
N ARG A 73 -11.31 10.15 -13.29
CA ARG A 73 -12.60 10.44 -13.92
C ARG A 73 -12.85 9.66 -15.22
N LEU A 74 -11.79 9.19 -15.88
CA LEU A 74 -11.97 8.26 -16.98
C LEU A 74 -12.38 6.90 -16.41
N LEU A 75 -11.70 6.40 -15.36
CA LEU A 75 -12.00 5.11 -14.73
C LEU A 75 -13.48 5.00 -14.29
N THR A 76 -14.09 6.08 -13.80
CA THR A 76 -15.54 6.11 -13.47
C THR A 76 -16.47 6.02 -14.68
N THR A 77 -15.99 6.34 -15.88
CA THR A 77 -16.74 6.09 -17.12
C THR A 77 -16.47 4.69 -17.66
N ILE A 78 -15.31 4.10 -17.33
CA ILE A 78 -15.00 2.69 -17.60
C ILE A 78 -15.66 1.77 -16.58
N SER A 79 -16.15 2.23 -15.43
CA SER A 79 -16.88 1.36 -14.49
C SER A 79 -18.23 0.89 -15.06
N GLU A 80 -18.89 1.68 -15.92
CA GLU A 80 -19.99 1.18 -16.77
C GLU A 80 -19.52 0.11 -17.79
N ILE A 81 -18.22 0.11 -18.10
CA ILE A 81 -17.54 -0.87 -18.94
C ILE A 81 -16.94 -1.99 -18.07
N ALA A 82 -16.89 -1.90 -16.74
CA ALA A 82 -16.35 -2.96 -15.87
C ALA A 82 -17.24 -4.21 -15.92
N ASP A 83 -18.57 -4.02 -15.96
CA ASP A 83 -19.54 -5.07 -16.32
C ASP A 83 -19.26 -5.69 -17.70
N LYS A 84 -18.65 -4.93 -18.61
CA LYS A 84 -18.21 -5.39 -19.93
C LYS A 84 -16.77 -5.91 -19.94
N MET A 85 -15.95 -5.64 -18.93
CA MET A 85 -14.56 -6.10 -18.85
C MET A 85 -14.50 -7.57 -18.45
N THR A 86 -15.41 -8.05 -17.59
CA THR A 86 -15.65 -9.49 -17.38
C THR A 86 -16.02 -10.23 -18.66
N THR A 87 -16.61 -9.54 -19.64
CA THR A 87 -16.88 -10.08 -20.99
C THR A 87 -15.78 -9.79 -22.02
N MET A 88 -14.85 -8.88 -21.72
CA MET A 88 -13.71 -8.52 -22.58
C MET A 88 -12.45 -9.33 -22.25
N VAL A 89 -12.36 -9.94 -21.06
CA VAL A 89 -11.33 -10.94 -20.75
C VAL A 89 -11.61 -12.17 -21.63
N PRO A 90 -10.68 -12.53 -22.55
CA PRO A 90 -10.85 -13.71 -23.40
C PRO A 90 -11.09 -14.96 -22.56
N ALA A 91 -11.98 -15.85 -23.03
CA ALA A 91 -12.36 -17.05 -22.28
C ALA A 91 -11.15 -17.92 -21.87
N ASP A 92 -10.09 -17.95 -22.69
CA ASP A 92 -8.83 -18.63 -22.37
C ASP A 92 -8.12 -18.03 -21.15
N ALA A 93 -7.96 -16.71 -21.11
CA ALA A 93 -7.34 -16.02 -19.97
C ALA A 93 -8.16 -16.18 -18.68
N ARG A 94 -9.49 -16.18 -18.80
CA ARG A 94 -10.39 -16.44 -17.66
C ARG A 94 -10.18 -17.82 -17.07
N ARG A 95 -10.07 -18.85 -17.92
CA ARG A 95 -9.82 -20.24 -17.47
C ARG A 95 -8.47 -20.40 -16.80
N GLU A 96 -7.43 -19.75 -17.31
CA GLU A 96 -6.11 -19.76 -16.67
C GLU A 96 -6.10 -19.05 -15.31
N MET A 97 -6.88 -17.98 -15.17
CA MET A 97 -7.04 -17.23 -13.92
C MET A 97 -7.88 -18.02 -12.90
N GLU A 98 -8.99 -18.63 -13.33
CA GLU A 98 -9.81 -19.55 -12.52
C GLU A 98 -8.98 -20.77 -12.08
N ALA A 99 -8.15 -21.33 -12.95
CA ALA A 99 -7.24 -22.43 -12.60
C ALA A 99 -6.17 -22.04 -11.57
N LYS A 100 -5.83 -20.75 -11.51
CA LYS A 100 -4.95 -20.17 -10.47
C LYS A 100 -5.73 -19.72 -9.23
N GLY A 101 -7.03 -20.00 -9.16
CA GLY A 101 -7.90 -19.66 -8.02
C GLY A 101 -8.31 -18.19 -7.95
N ILE A 102 -8.16 -17.44 -9.04
CA ILE A 102 -8.45 -16.01 -9.11
C ILE A 102 -9.81 -15.83 -9.79
N ASP A 103 -10.85 -15.61 -8.99
CA ASP A 103 -12.21 -15.31 -9.49
C ASP A 103 -12.37 -13.80 -9.70
N ILE A 104 -12.26 -13.37 -10.95
CA ILE A 104 -12.39 -11.96 -11.37
C ILE A 104 -13.85 -11.54 -11.50
N SER A 105 -14.78 -12.51 -11.57
CA SER A 105 -16.22 -12.25 -11.71
C SER A 105 -16.83 -11.71 -10.42
N SER A 106 -16.22 -12.04 -9.28
CA SER A 106 -16.66 -11.58 -7.96
C SER A 106 -16.05 -10.24 -7.51
N ILE A 107 -15.10 -9.68 -8.27
CA ILE A 107 -14.43 -8.43 -7.89
C ILE A 107 -15.33 -7.25 -8.24
N ASP A 108 -15.83 -6.56 -7.21
CA ASP A 108 -16.59 -5.33 -7.37
C ASP A 108 -15.63 -4.14 -7.61
N PHE A 109 -15.20 -4.02 -8.86
CA PHE A 109 -14.31 -2.95 -9.31
C PHE A 109 -14.93 -1.56 -9.10
N ALA A 110 -16.27 -1.44 -9.13
CA ALA A 110 -16.95 -0.17 -8.90
C ALA A 110 -16.74 0.30 -7.45
N LYS A 111 -16.91 -0.60 -6.48
CA LYS A 111 -16.67 -0.30 -5.07
C LYS A 111 -15.22 0.10 -4.79
N ILE A 112 -14.24 -0.60 -5.39
CA ILE A 112 -12.82 -0.27 -5.25
C ILE A 112 -12.54 1.14 -5.80
N ILE A 113 -13.11 1.48 -6.96
CA ILE A 113 -12.98 2.81 -7.56
C ILE A 113 -13.64 3.88 -6.67
N GLU A 114 -14.81 3.59 -6.08
CA GLU A 114 -15.47 4.49 -5.14
C GLU A 114 -14.64 4.74 -3.89
N GLU A 115 -14.02 3.71 -3.30
CA GLU A 115 -13.14 3.86 -2.13
C GLU A 115 -11.91 4.73 -2.45
N ILE A 116 -11.36 4.56 -3.66
CA ILE A 116 -10.27 5.40 -4.17
C ILE A 116 -10.74 6.85 -4.35
N ILE A 117 -11.91 7.09 -4.97
CA ILE A 117 -12.45 8.45 -5.19
C ILE A 117 -12.83 9.14 -3.87
N ASN A 118 -13.36 8.36 -2.92
CA ASN A 118 -13.74 8.87 -1.61
C ASN A 118 -12.52 9.19 -0.74
N GLY A 119 -11.31 8.88 -1.20
CA GLY A 119 -10.07 9.18 -0.52
C GLY A 119 -9.90 8.37 0.76
N SER A 120 -10.55 7.20 0.83
CA SER A 120 -10.47 6.28 1.98
C SER A 120 -9.27 5.33 1.87
N LEU A 121 -8.46 5.46 0.82
CA LEU A 121 -7.26 4.68 0.64
C LEU A 121 -6.14 5.23 1.53
N ASP A 122 -5.78 4.47 2.57
CA ASP A 122 -4.74 4.87 3.53
C ASP A 122 -3.35 4.93 2.88
N ASP A 123 -3.06 4.00 1.96
CA ASP A 123 -1.83 3.95 1.16
C ASP A 123 -2.14 4.24 -0.34
N PRO A 124 -1.61 5.32 -0.93
CA PRO A 124 -1.78 5.61 -2.34
C PRO A 124 -1.09 4.60 -3.28
N ASN A 125 -0.18 3.75 -2.79
CA ASN A 125 0.48 2.72 -3.59
C ASN A 125 -0.40 1.47 -3.70
N ILE A 126 -0.70 1.08 -4.93
CA ILE A 126 -1.58 -0.05 -5.23
C ILE A 126 -0.76 -1.29 -5.61
N VAL A 127 0.32 -1.10 -6.37
CA VAL A 127 1.19 -2.19 -6.84
C VAL A 127 2.63 -1.74 -6.79
N ASP A 128 3.49 -2.60 -6.23
CA ASP A 128 4.94 -2.53 -6.35
C ASP A 128 5.46 -3.91 -6.76
N VAL A 129 6.10 -3.99 -7.93
CA VAL A 129 6.67 -5.22 -8.47
C VAL A 129 8.10 -4.93 -8.89
N GLU A 130 9.01 -5.77 -8.41
CA GLU A 130 10.38 -5.85 -8.90
C GLU A 130 10.55 -7.19 -9.59
N ALA A 131 10.97 -7.16 -10.85
CA ALA A 131 11.18 -8.34 -11.66
C ALA A 131 12.54 -8.25 -12.35
N TRP A 132 13.23 -9.39 -12.43
CA TRP A 132 14.45 -9.51 -13.21
C TRP A 132 14.10 -9.79 -14.68
N ASP A 133 14.58 -8.94 -15.58
CA ASP A 133 14.48 -9.16 -17.01
C ASP A 133 15.75 -9.85 -17.52
N GLU A 134 15.65 -11.13 -17.84
CA GLU A 134 16.76 -11.92 -18.38
C GLU A 134 17.22 -11.44 -19.77
N SER A 135 16.34 -10.84 -20.57
CA SER A 135 16.67 -10.37 -21.93
C SER A 135 17.50 -9.08 -21.91
N HIS A 136 17.24 -8.22 -20.93
CA HIS A 136 17.94 -6.93 -20.78
C HIS A 136 18.93 -6.91 -19.61
N ASN A 137 19.07 -8.04 -18.90
CA ASN A 137 19.94 -8.25 -17.74
C ASN A 137 19.79 -7.13 -16.71
N SER A 138 18.53 -6.81 -16.38
CA SER A 138 18.19 -5.58 -15.69
C SER A 138 16.99 -5.76 -14.76
N MET A 139 16.99 -5.05 -13.64
CA MET A 139 15.85 -5.05 -12.72
C MET A 139 14.78 -4.09 -13.25
N VAL A 140 13.57 -4.58 -13.47
CA VAL A 140 12.40 -3.78 -13.86
C VAL A 140 11.54 -3.57 -12.63
N LYS A 141 11.25 -2.30 -12.32
CA LYS A 141 10.36 -1.88 -11.25
C LYS A 141 9.07 -1.34 -11.83
N VAL A 142 7.94 -1.89 -11.42
CA VAL A 142 6.59 -1.43 -11.80
C VAL A 142 5.91 -0.90 -10.56
N ARG A 143 5.53 0.37 -10.58
CA ARG A 143 4.80 1.05 -9.51
C ARG A 143 3.47 1.57 -10.03
N VAL A 144 2.37 1.17 -9.40
CA VAL A 144 1.03 1.69 -9.66
C VAL A 144 0.55 2.41 -8.41
N TYR A 145 0.19 3.68 -8.53
CA TYR A 145 -0.21 4.51 -7.39
C TYR A 145 -1.22 5.59 -7.80
N VAL A 146 -1.92 6.18 -6.84
CA VAL A 146 -2.90 7.26 -7.06
C VAL A 146 -2.37 8.61 -6.55
N ASP A 147 -2.65 9.67 -7.29
CA ASP A 147 -2.24 11.07 -7.04
C ASP A 147 -3.36 12.05 -7.35
#